data_AF-K0TD79-F1
#
_entry.id   AF-K0TD79-F1
#
_cell.length_a   1.000
_cell.length_b   1.000
_cell.length_c   1.000
_cell.angle_alpha   90.00
_cell.angle_beta   90.00
_cell.angle_gamma   90.00
#
_symmetry.space_group_name_H-M   'P 1'
#
loop_
_entity.id
_entity.type
_entity.pdbx_description
1 polymer ?
#
loop_
_entity_poly.entity_id
_entity_poly.type
_entity_poly.pdbx_seq_one_letter_code
_entity_poly.pdbx_strand_id
1 'polypeptide(L)'
;MALARRGGQLSTSRRKRANPHRPALHAAFRSSTLRETVFLVGLVVAIFFVAWTYHFIQLCLDLNTEGGEDHGDRKLPGLVSPERSKIESEARQLRGSASVDNERQSIKRSKATKGGFERFVGIALDLSGLEPNETLHRLDTEDPFGTRNFDKKLMEEETRLGRILTMEEIEKLFPCPQIEERITLPDFRIEAKAKAFRDGVKGTFLFFQHLRKAGGTNFCSLAEKNLPKRAQPRYYCMPDMAWSGNKNAGYLHSWSNEEITRRMKEHRIAGNEWENFDPTRHFDLPAVFATSFRHPLDRALSQFRFECVEDRGCHEKDIHRWWEKRSDLKNIYTKTFADPAVGAKRYFRGSENSQQRRMFMSTAIGTLSKFHIVLSMEWLAYAAPQVKGTLGFKDVSALTTRVRPHIGQAKREDGQDTNALGSASIKKASWVPEEYLDEKQYTKMSEDLALDEVLTDVARRMFLERLVCTDLGGGVPTG
;
A
#
# COMPACT_ATOMS: atom_id res chain seq x y z
N MET A 1 -69.34 13.33 -23.69
CA MET A 1 -70.21 13.20 -22.51
C MET A 1 -69.36 12.66 -21.36
N ALA A 2 -69.29 13.17 -20.13
CA ALA A 2 -69.64 14.42 -19.44
C ALA A 2 -68.79 14.37 -18.13
N LEU A 3 -67.92 15.34 -17.82
CA LEU A 3 -68.11 16.45 -16.87
C LEU A 3 -68.66 16.08 -15.46
N ALA A 4 -67.86 16.35 -14.40
CA ALA A 4 -68.17 17.19 -13.21
C ALA A 4 -67.15 16.87 -12.07
N ARG A 5 -66.29 17.76 -11.55
CA ARG A 5 -66.42 19.04 -10.78
C ARG A 5 -67.18 18.95 -9.44
N ARG A 6 -66.44 19.23 -8.34
CA ARG A 6 -66.72 20.10 -7.15
C ARG A 6 -65.52 19.91 -6.18
N GLY A 7 -64.74 20.89 -5.72
CA GLY A 7 -65.08 22.17 -5.05
C GLY A 7 -65.43 21.87 -3.60
N GLY A 8 -64.82 22.38 -2.52
CA GLY A 8 -63.77 23.35 -2.21
C GLY A 8 -63.90 23.67 -0.71
N GLN A 9 -62.88 24.24 -0.04
CA GLN A 9 -63.05 25.36 0.92
C GLN A 9 -61.74 25.73 1.64
N LEU A 10 -61.51 27.04 1.65
CA LEU A 10 -60.50 27.79 2.39
C LEU A 10 -60.85 27.87 3.89
N SER A 11 -59.82 27.96 4.73
CA SER A 11 -59.89 28.66 6.02
C SER A 11 -58.57 29.35 6.31
N THR A 12 -58.64 30.68 6.35
CA THR A 12 -57.60 31.64 6.71
C THR A 12 -57.57 31.85 8.23
N SER A 13 -56.39 31.93 8.83
CA SER A 13 -56.24 32.63 10.13
C SER A 13 -54.81 33.14 10.36
N ARG A 14 -54.75 34.47 10.44
CA ARG A 14 -53.64 35.37 10.76
C ARG A 14 -53.12 35.16 12.19
N ARG A 15 -51.81 35.27 12.40
CA ARG A 15 -51.27 36.05 13.54
C ARG A 15 -49.83 36.53 13.31
N LYS A 16 -49.71 37.85 13.14
CA LYS A 16 -48.47 38.64 13.28
C LYS A 16 -48.07 38.69 14.76
N ARG A 17 -46.77 38.56 15.05
CA ARG A 17 -46.11 39.25 16.18
C ARG A 17 -44.73 39.72 15.73
N ALA A 18 -44.57 41.03 15.75
CA ALA A 18 -43.27 41.70 15.79
C ALA A 18 -42.90 41.91 17.27
N ASN A 19 -41.61 41.88 17.58
CA ASN A 19 -41.03 42.83 18.53
C ASN A 19 -39.48 42.90 18.38
N PRO A 20 -38.87 44.04 18.77
CA PRO A 20 -37.60 44.53 18.27
C PRO A 20 -36.50 44.50 19.36
N HIS A 21 -35.33 45.06 18.99
CA HIS A 21 -34.19 45.46 19.83
C HIS A 21 -33.10 44.41 20.09
N ARG A 22 -31.98 44.55 19.37
CA ARG A 22 -30.64 44.26 19.88
C ARG A 22 -29.79 45.54 19.82
N PRO A 23 -29.02 45.88 20.87
CA PRO A 23 -28.25 47.10 20.93
C PRO A 23 -26.80 46.93 20.44
N ALA A 24 -26.34 47.99 19.79
CA ALA A 24 -25.02 48.63 19.85
C ALA A 24 -23.74 47.79 19.77
N LEU A 25 -23.09 47.91 18.60
CA LEU A 25 -21.64 47.83 18.40
C LEU A 25 -20.95 49.02 19.08
N HIS A 26 -20.27 48.77 20.20
CA HIS A 26 -19.23 49.68 20.72
C HIS A 26 -18.23 48.88 21.56
N ALA A 27 -17.31 48.20 20.88
CA ALA A 27 -16.11 47.61 21.49
C ALA A 27 -15.02 47.35 20.43
N ALA A 28 -14.75 48.34 19.59
CA ALA A 28 -13.49 48.43 18.85
C ALA A 28 -12.74 49.64 19.41
N PHE A 29 -11.42 49.52 19.60
CA PHE A 29 -10.49 50.49 20.22
C PHE A 29 -10.00 50.21 21.66
N ARG A 30 -9.83 48.93 22.06
CA ARG A 30 -8.92 48.57 23.18
C ARG A 30 -8.00 47.35 22.94
N SER A 31 -7.76 46.93 21.70
CA SER A 31 -6.94 45.73 21.40
C SER A 31 -5.72 45.95 20.49
N SER A 32 -5.30 47.20 20.23
CA SER A 32 -4.10 47.49 19.41
C SER A 32 -2.82 47.08 20.13
N THR A 33 -2.68 47.43 21.41
CA THR A 33 -1.45 47.25 22.18
C THR A 33 -1.09 45.78 22.39
N LEU A 34 -2.09 44.91 22.54
CA LEU A 34 -1.87 43.48 22.75
C LEU A 34 -1.45 42.78 21.45
N ARG A 35 -1.99 43.21 20.30
CA ARG A 35 -1.59 42.68 18.97
C ARG A 35 -0.18 43.14 18.59
N GLU A 36 0.17 44.40 18.85
CA GLU A 36 1.51 44.93 18.62
C GLU A 36 2.56 44.23 19.49
N THR A 37 2.24 43.96 20.77
CA THR A 37 3.14 43.23 21.67
C THR A 37 3.36 41.79 21.22
N VAL A 38 2.29 41.07 20.85
CA VAL A 38 2.40 39.69 20.34
C VAL A 38 3.19 39.64 19.03
N PHE A 39 3.02 40.63 18.15
CA PHE A 39 3.78 40.72 16.91
C PHE A 39 5.28 40.97 17.16
N LEU A 40 5.62 41.92 18.05
CA LEU A 40 7.01 42.22 18.40
C LEU A 40 7.71 41.04 19.08
N VAL A 41 7.04 40.35 20.01
CA VAL A 41 7.59 39.14 20.64
C VAL A 41 7.78 38.03 19.60
N GLY A 42 6.82 37.83 18.70
CA GLY A 42 6.95 36.88 17.59
C GLY A 42 8.13 37.19 16.67
N LEU A 43 8.36 38.47 16.36
CA LEU A 43 9.49 38.93 15.54
C LEU A 43 10.84 38.66 16.22
N VAL A 44 10.96 38.94 17.53
CA VAL A 44 12.20 38.68 18.29
C VAL A 44 12.52 37.19 18.34
N VAL A 45 11.52 36.34 18.57
CA VAL A 45 11.68 34.88 18.54
C VAL A 45 12.11 34.40 17.16
N ALA A 46 11.51 34.91 16.09
CA ALA A 46 11.89 34.56 14.72
C ALA A 46 13.33 34.96 14.40
N ILE A 47 13.76 36.16 14.79
CA ILE A 47 15.15 36.63 14.62
C ILE A 47 16.12 35.73 15.39
N PHE A 48 15.77 35.33 16.62
CA PHE A 48 16.59 34.43 17.42
C PHE A 48 16.76 33.06 16.74
N PHE A 49 15.71 32.48 16.19
CA PHE A 49 15.79 31.21 15.45
C PHE A 49 16.64 31.31 14.18
N VAL A 50 16.54 32.42 13.44
CA VAL A 50 17.37 32.66 12.25
C VAL A 50 18.85 32.82 12.64
N ALA A 51 19.14 33.59 13.69
CA ALA A 51 20.51 33.75 14.18
C ALA A 51 21.10 32.43 14.69
N TRP A 52 20.32 31.64 15.44
CA TRP A 52 20.74 30.34 15.96
C TRP A 52 21.01 29.33 14.83
N THR A 53 20.12 29.24 13.83
CA THR A 53 20.34 28.36 12.67
C THR A 53 21.54 28.79 11.84
N TYR A 54 21.74 30.08 11.64
CA TYR A 54 22.94 30.59 10.96
C TYR A 54 24.22 30.21 11.73
N HIS A 55 24.24 30.40 13.05
CA HIS A 55 25.39 30.08 13.89
C HIS A 55 25.67 28.57 13.96
N PHE A 56 24.62 27.75 13.95
CA PHE A 56 24.73 26.30 13.89
C PHE A 56 25.31 25.82 12.55
N ILE A 57 24.87 26.41 11.43
CA ILE A 57 25.43 26.10 10.10
C ILE A 57 26.91 26.47 10.03
N GLN A 58 27.30 27.65 10.52
CA GLN A 58 28.70 28.07 10.58
C GLN A 58 29.54 27.09 11.40
N LEU A 59 29.05 26.67 12.58
CA LEU A 59 29.73 25.67 13.41
C LEU A 59 29.92 24.33 12.68
N CYS A 60 28.93 23.89 11.91
CA CYS A 60 29.04 22.67 11.11
C CYS A 60 29.99 22.81 9.91
N LEU A 61 30.17 24.02 9.37
CA LEU A 61 31.13 24.29 8.29
C LEU A 61 32.55 24.33 8.85
N ASP A 62 32.78 24.98 9.99
CA ASP A 62 34.08 25.05 10.65
C ASP A 62 34.59 23.65 11.04
N LEU A 63 33.71 22.78 11.56
CA LEU A 63 34.05 21.39 11.90
C LEU A 63 34.42 20.53 10.68
N ASN A 64 34.01 20.92 9.47
CA ASN A 64 34.38 20.21 8.25
C ASN A 64 35.66 20.76 7.58
N THR A 65 36.23 21.84 8.11
CA THR A 65 37.40 22.51 7.50
C THR A 65 38.73 22.11 8.17
N GLU A 66 38.71 21.47 9.34
CA GLU A 66 39.93 21.01 10.06
C GLU A 66 40.19 19.50 9.89
N GLY A 67 40.13 18.99 8.66
CA GLY A 67 40.29 17.57 8.34
C GLY A 67 41.39 17.27 7.34
N GLY A 68 42.60 17.79 7.54
CA GLY A 68 43.73 17.51 6.68
C GLY A 68 45.07 17.69 7.39
N GLU A 69 45.46 16.72 8.21
CA GLU A 69 46.85 16.24 8.33
C GLU A 69 46.96 15.02 9.27
N ASP A 70 48.12 14.38 9.15
CA ASP A 70 48.45 12.96 9.31
C ASP A 70 48.72 12.50 10.77
N HIS A 71 48.77 11.17 10.91
CA HIS A 71 49.40 10.34 11.95
C HIS A 71 48.70 10.05 13.28
N GLY A 72 48.61 8.75 13.58
CA GLY A 72 48.98 8.25 14.92
C GLY A 72 48.06 7.19 15.51
N ASP A 73 48.49 5.93 15.42
CA ASP A 73 48.08 4.83 16.29
C ASP A 73 48.01 5.26 17.76
N ARG A 74 46.81 5.25 18.36
CA ARG A 74 46.64 5.22 19.81
C ARG A 74 45.40 4.41 20.20
N LYS A 75 45.67 3.19 20.69
CA LYS A 75 44.75 2.42 21.55
C LYS A 75 44.48 3.20 22.84
N LEU A 76 43.19 3.36 23.19
CA LEU A 76 42.76 3.70 24.54
C LEU A 76 41.71 2.69 25.04
N PRO A 77 41.63 2.48 26.37
CA PRO A 77 41.15 1.27 26.98
C PRO A 77 39.64 1.30 27.28
N GLY A 78 39.08 0.10 27.37
CA GLY A 78 37.68 -0.14 27.68
C GLY A 78 37.30 0.28 29.09
N LEU A 79 36.14 0.93 29.18
CA LEU A 79 35.32 1.03 30.38
C LEU A 79 33.98 0.35 30.05
N VAL A 80 33.94 -0.97 30.30
CA VAL A 80 32.71 -1.75 30.25
C VAL A 80 32.21 -1.91 31.68
N SER A 81 31.04 -1.33 31.95
CA SER A 81 30.34 -1.47 33.23
C SER A 81 29.80 -2.90 33.41
N PRO A 82 29.98 -3.57 34.56
CA PRO A 82 29.70 -5.01 34.69
C PRO A 82 28.22 -5.41 34.70
N GLU A 83 27.28 -4.47 34.86
CA GLU A 83 25.87 -4.80 35.13
C GLU A 83 24.99 -5.01 33.88
N ARG A 84 25.46 -4.67 32.67
CA ARG A 84 24.69 -4.87 31.43
C ARG A 84 24.84 -6.27 30.81
N SER A 85 25.88 -7.01 31.22
CA SER A 85 26.24 -8.30 30.62
C SER A 85 25.35 -9.47 31.03
N LYS A 86 24.74 -9.43 32.23
CA LYS A 86 23.85 -10.50 32.70
C LYS A 86 22.48 -10.48 32.03
N ILE A 87 21.91 -9.30 31.81
CA ILE A 87 20.57 -9.15 31.19
C ILE A 87 20.61 -9.48 29.67
N GLU A 88 21.72 -9.20 28.98
CA GLU A 88 21.88 -9.59 27.57
C GLU A 88 22.18 -11.08 27.37
N SER A 89 22.75 -11.76 28.37
CA SER A 89 23.06 -13.19 28.29
C SER A 89 21.82 -14.10 28.41
N GLU A 90 20.85 -13.72 29.23
CA GLU A 90 19.58 -14.48 29.37
C GLU A 90 18.62 -14.23 28.19
N ALA A 91 18.62 -13.03 27.59
CA ALA A 91 17.83 -12.73 26.40
C ALA A 91 18.37 -13.44 25.12
N ARG A 92 19.66 -13.77 25.07
CA ARG A 92 20.26 -14.54 23.96
C ARG A 92 19.99 -16.03 24.04
N GLN A 93 19.86 -16.61 25.24
CA GLN A 93 19.60 -18.05 25.39
C GLN A 93 18.19 -18.47 24.94
N LEU A 94 17.21 -17.57 24.95
CA LEU A 94 15.85 -17.85 24.44
C LEU A 94 15.68 -17.57 22.93
N ARG A 95 16.68 -16.99 22.25
CA ARG A 95 16.64 -16.68 20.80
C ARG A 95 17.54 -17.58 19.94
N GLY A 96 18.52 -18.27 20.52
CA GLY A 96 19.54 -19.01 19.78
C GLY A 96 19.35 -20.52 19.85
N SER A 97 18.59 -21.10 18.93
CA SER A 97 18.79 -22.51 18.49
C SER A 97 17.91 -22.90 17.29
N ALA A 98 16.72 -22.32 17.13
CA ALA A 98 15.85 -22.64 15.99
C ALA A 98 16.06 -21.76 14.74
N SER A 99 16.67 -20.57 14.89
CA SER A 99 16.77 -19.58 13.80
C SER A 99 17.96 -19.80 12.86
N VAL A 100 19.12 -20.19 13.40
CA VAL A 100 20.39 -20.20 12.65
C VAL A 100 20.50 -21.41 11.71
N ASP A 101 19.93 -22.56 12.12
CA ASP A 101 19.96 -23.77 11.30
C ASP A 101 18.97 -23.73 10.13
N ASN A 102 17.82 -23.06 10.29
CA ASN A 102 16.87 -22.80 9.20
C ASN A 102 17.43 -21.82 8.17
N GLU A 103 18.15 -20.79 8.61
CA GLU A 103 18.78 -19.81 7.72
C GLU A 103 19.92 -20.45 6.91
N ARG A 104 20.74 -21.31 7.53
CA ARG A 104 21.77 -22.09 6.83
C ARG A 104 21.20 -23.12 5.84
N GLN A 105 20.07 -23.75 6.14
CA GLN A 105 19.40 -24.66 5.19
C GLN A 105 18.73 -23.91 4.03
N SER A 106 18.14 -22.74 4.28
CA SER A 106 17.61 -21.84 3.24
C SER A 106 18.70 -21.37 2.27
N ILE A 107 19.85 -20.92 2.80
CA ILE A 107 21.00 -20.48 1.99
C ILE A 107 21.62 -21.63 1.17
N LYS A 108 21.59 -22.87 1.69
CA LYS A 108 22.05 -24.05 0.93
C LYS A 108 21.07 -24.46 -0.18
N ARG A 109 19.75 -24.31 0.02
CA ARG A 109 18.75 -24.54 -1.03
C ARG A 109 18.75 -23.44 -2.09
N SER A 110 18.99 -22.18 -1.73
CA SER A 110 19.00 -21.06 -2.69
C SER A 110 20.16 -21.12 -3.70
N LYS A 111 21.26 -21.81 -3.37
CA LYS A 111 22.36 -22.05 -4.33
C LYS A 111 22.04 -23.07 -5.43
N ALA A 112 21.01 -23.90 -5.28
CA ALA A 112 20.74 -25.03 -6.17
C ALA A 112 19.75 -24.72 -7.31
N THR A 113 19.00 -23.62 -7.24
CA THR A 113 18.08 -23.21 -8.31
C THR A 113 18.19 -21.71 -8.52
N LYS A 114 19.09 -21.30 -9.42
CA LYS A 114 19.07 -19.95 -10.00
C LYS A 114 17.79 -19.85 -10.84
N GLY A 115 16.69 -19.47 -10.20
CA GLY A 115 15.44 -19.23 -10.90
C GLY A 115 15.51 -17.99 -11.78
N GLY A 116 14.38 -17.57 -12.33
CA GLY A 116 14.28 -16.41 -13.21
C GLY A 116 14.40 -15.04 -12.51
N PHE A 117 14.49 -14.98 -11.18
CA PHE A 117 14.43 -13.72 -10.42
C PHE A 117 15.45 -12.68 -10.90
N GLU A 118 16.73 -13.02 -11.05
CA GLU A 118 17.77 -12.07 -11.51
C GLU A 118 17.46 -11.50 -12.90
N ARG A 119 16.99 -12.34 -13.83
CA ARG A 119 16.60 -11.94 -15.19
C ARG A 119 15.43 -10.95 -15.15
N PHE A 120 14.35 -11.28 -14.44
CA PHE A 120 13.17 -10.42 -14.37
C PHE A 120 13.41 -9.12 -13.60
N VAL A 121 14.25 -9.16 -12.55
CA VAL A 121 14.75 -7.95 -11.91
C VAL A 121 15.52 -7.12 -12.94
N GLY A 122 16.45 -7.70 -13.70
CA GLY A 122 17.17 -7.01 -14.76
C GLY A 122 16.25 -6.29 -15.75
N ILE A 123 15.21 -6.98 -16.24
CA ILE A 123 14.20 -6.39 -17.13
C ILE A 123 13.47 -5.21 -16.45
N ALA A 124 13.01 -5.38 -15.21
CA ALA A 124 12.31 -4.32 -14.49
C ALA A 124 13.21 -3.10 -14.22
N LEU A 125 14.51 -3.32 -13.97
CA LEU A 125 15.50 -2.26 -13.83
C LEU A 125 15.72 -1.53 -15.15
N ASP A 126 15.86 -2.27 -16.25
CA ASP A 126 16.03 -1.67 -17.56
C ASP A 126 14.85 -0.79 -17.93
N LEU A 127 13.62 -1.29 -17.76
CA LEU A 127 12.38 -0.52 -17.93
C LEU A 127 12.36 0.73 -17.03
N SER A 128 12.69 0.59 -15.75
CA SER A 128 12.70 1.72 -14.80
C SER A 128 13.75 2.79 -15.14
N GLY A 129 14.77 2.43 -15.91
CA GLY A 129 15.81 3.34 -16.38
C GLY A 129 15.40 4.19 -17.58
N LEU A 130 14.35 3.80 -18.31
CA LEU A 130 13.88 4.52 -19.50
C LEU A 130 13.07 5.77 -19.11
N GLU A 131 12.72 6.57 -20.13
CA GLU A 131 11.68 7.59 -19.97
C GLU A 131 10.30 6.94 -19.77
N PRO A 132 9.36 7.61 -19.07
CA PRO A 132 8.06 7.01 -18.76
C PRO A 132 7.26 6.54 -19.98
N ASN A 133 7.23 7.32 -21.06
CA ASN A 133 6.50 6.96 -22.27
C ASN A 133 7.08 5.70 -22.95
N GLU A 134 8.41 5.59 -23.02
CA GLU A 134 9.11 4.43 -23.56
C GLU A 134 8.91 3.20 -22.66
N THR A 135 8.93 3.39 -21.35
CA THR A 135 8.62 2.34 -20.36
C THR A 135 7.23 1.74 -20.63
N LEU A 136 6.21 2.60 -20.73
CA LEU A 136 4.82 2.17 -20.98
C LEU A 136 4.69 1.48 -22.33
N HIS A 137 5.28 2.06 -23.38
CA HIS A 137 5.26 1.48 -24.72
C HIS A 137 5.87 0.07 -24.74
N ARG A 138 7.02 -0.14 -24.08
CA ARG A 138 7.64 -1.47 -24.00
C ARG A 138 6.80 -2.45 -23.19
N LEU A 139 6.20 -2.03 -22.08
CA LEU A 139 5.29 -2.89 -21.33
C LEU A 139 4.08 -3.32 -22.19
N ASP A 140 3.50 -2.41 -22.97
CA ASP A 140 2.36 -2.71 -23.85
C ASP A 140 2.71 -3.62 -25.03
N THR A 141 3.87 -3.40 -25.65
CA THR A 141 4.25 -4.08 -26.89
C THR A 141 5.00 -5.38 -26.67
N GLU A 142 5.86 -5.45 -25.66
CA GLU A 142 6.70 -6.62 -25.39
C GLU A 142 6.09 -7.56 -24.33
N ASP A 143 5.19 -7.04 -23.47
CA ASP A 143 4.61 -7.74 -22.30
C ASP A 143 5.64 -8.65 -21.59
N PRO A 144 6.77 -8.09 -21.11
CA PRO A 144 7.91 -8.89 -20.69
C PRO A 144 7.63 -9.80 -19.49
N PHE A 145 6.55 -9.52 -18.74
CA PHE A 145 6.10 -10.33 -17.60
C PHE A 145 4.97 -11.32 -17.97
N GLY A 146 4.39 -11.21 -19.18
CA GLY A 146 3.30 -12.04 -19.66
C GLY A 146 1.95 -11.78 -18.99
N THR A 147 1.85 -10.70 -18.20
CA THR A 147 0.67 -10.41 -17.37
C THR A 147 -0.42 -9.70 -18.14
N ARG A 148 -0.06 -8.87 -19.14
CA ARG A 148 -1.04 -8.12 -19.95
C ARG A 148 -1.76 -9.04 -20.94
N ASN A 149 -1.01 -9.92 -21.60
CA ASN A 149 -1.57 -10.94 -22.48
C ASN A 149 -2.44 -11.93 -21.71
N PHE A 150 -2.03 -12.33 -20.50
CA PHE A 150 -2.86 -13.13 -19.61
C PHE A 150 -4.19 -12.42 -19.28
N ASP A 151 -4.14 -11.16 -18.83
CA ASP A 151 -5.34 -10.38 -18.49
C ASP A 151 -6.32 -10.27 -19.67
N LYS A 152 -5.79 -10.00 -20.88
CA LYS A 152 -6.59 -9.95 -22.11
C LYS A 152 -7.30 -11.27 -22.38
N LYS A 153 -6.55 -12.39 -22.40
CA LYS A 153 -7.11 -13.73 -22.64
C LYS A 153 -8.12 -14.13 -21.56
N LEU A 154 -7.82 -13.81 -20.31
CA LEU A 154 -8.72 -14.07 -19.18
C LEU A 154 -10.06 -13.36 -19.37
N MET A 155 -10.04 -12.06 -19.69
CA MET A 155 -11.27 -11.29 -19.94
C MET A 155 -12.06 -11.80 -21.14
N GLU A 156 -11.38 -12.16 -22.23
CA GLU A 156 -12.01 -12.74 -23.43
C GLU A 156 -12.72 -14.05 -23.09
N GLU A 157 -12.05 -14.96 -22.37
CA GLU A 157 -12.59 -16.25 -21.98
C GLU A 157 -13.73 -16.15 -20.95
N GLU A 158 -13.58 -15.32 -19.91
CA GLU A 158 -14.66 -15.07 -18.93
C GLU A 158 -15.90 -14.48 -19.60
N THR A 159 -15.71 -13.55 -20.55
CA THR A 159 -16.81 -12.94 -21.31
C THR A 159 -17.49 -13.97 -22.20
N ARG A 160 -16.72 -14.81 -22.89
CA ARG A 160 -17.22 -15.88 -23.76
C ARG A 160 -18.01 -16.94 -22.99
N LEU A 161 -17.54 -17.32 -21.80
CA LEU A 161 -18.14 -18.35 -20.96
C LEU A 161 -19.26 -17.84 -20.05
N GLY A 162 -19.29 -16.54 -19.76
CA GLY A 162 -20.27 -15.96 -18.83
C GLY A 162 -20.06 -16.37 -17.37
N ARG A 163 -18.84 -16.80 -16.99
CA ARG A 163 -18.46 -17.19 -15.63
C ARG A 163 -16.95 -17.00 -15.39
N ILE A 164 -16.54 -17.03 -14.12
CA ILE A 164 -15.13 -17.19 -13.76
C ILE A 164 -14.56 -18.52 -14.27
N LEU A 165 -13.26 -18.54 -14.52
CA LEU A 165 -12.55 -19.74 -14.95
C LEU A 165 -12.30 -20.69 -13.78
N THR A 166 -12.18 -21.98 -14.06
CA THR A 166 -11.65 -22.95 -13.09
C THR A 166 -10.12 -22.85 -13.01
N MET A 167 -9.51 -23.46 -12.00
CA MET A 167 -8.04 -23.46 -11.89
C MET A 167 -7.37 -24.16 -13.07
N GLU A 168 -7.95 -25.24 -13.58
CA GLU A 168 -7.45 -25.95 -14.76
C GLU A 168 -7.54 -25.10 -16.04
N GLU A 169 -8.54 -24.22 -16.13
CA GLU A 169 -8.67 -23.26 -17.24
C GLU A 169 -7.65 -22.12 -17.11
N ILE A 170 -7.38 -21.65 -15.90
CA ILE A 170 -6.31 -20.65 -15.62
C ILE A 170 -4.94 -21.23 -15.98
N GLU A 171 -4.65 -22.47 -15.61
CA GLU A 171 -3.39 -23.16 -15.94
C GLU A 171 -3.19 -23.32 -17.46
N LYS A 172 -4.27 -23.39 -18.25
CA LYS A 172 -4.16 -23.37 -19.73
C LYS A 172 -3.81 -22.00 -20.29
N LEU A 173 -4.28 -20.92 -19.65
CA LEU A 173 -3.96 -19.55 -20.05
C LEU A 173 -2.55 -19.14 -19.61
N PHE A 174 -2.12 -19.60 -18.44
CA PHE A 174 -0.82 -19.34 -17.85
C PHE A 174 -0.29 -20.63 -17.20
N PRO A 175 0.42 -21.49 -17.95
CA PRO A 175 1.02 -22.69 -17.37
C PRO A 175 2.13 -22.30 -16.39
N CYS A 176 2.41 -23.17 -15.41
CA CYS A 176 3.56 -22.95 -14.52
C CYS A 176 4.85 -22.85 -15.36
N PRO A 177 5.58 -21.72 -15.30
CA PRO A 177 6.80 -21.54 -16.08
C PRO A 177 7.90 -22.51 -15.65
N GLN A 178 8.89 -22.74 -16.53
CA GLN A 178 10.09 -23.48 -16.15
C GLN A 178 10.84 -22.77 -15.02
N ILE A 179 11.64 -23.50 -14.23
CA ILE A 179 12.31 -22.97 -13.03
C ILE A 179 13.11 -21.69 -13.31
N GLU A 180 13.84 -21.68 -14.42
CA GLU A 180 14.65 -20.56 -14.94
C GLU A 180 13.83 -19.36 -15.44
N GLU A 181 12.51 -19.52 -15.58
CA GLU A 181 11.57 -18.47 -16.02
C GLU A 181 10.66 -17.98 -14.90
N ARG A 182 10.97 -18.32 -13.64
CA ARG A 182 10.15 -17.95 -12.49
C ARG A 182 10.73 -16.77 -11.73
N ILE A 183 9.99 -15.66 -11.70
CA ILE A 183 10.35 -14.50 -10.88
C ILE A 183 10.26 -14.81 -9.39
N THR A 184 9.50 -15.82 -9.00
CA THR A 184 9.33 -16.23 -7.60
C THR A 184 10.44 -17.14 -7.09
N LEU A 185 11.45 -17.46 -7.92
CA LEU A 185 12.58 -18.31 -7.56
C LEU A 185 13.93 -17.57 -7.61
N PRO A 186 14.74 -17.63 -6.54
CA PRO A 186 14.52 -18.41 -5.33
C PRO A 186 13.38 -17.84 -4.48
N ASP A 187 12.66 -18.71 -3.77
CA ASP A 187 11.56 -18.28 -2.91
C ASP A 187 12.13 -17.61 -1.64
N PHE A 188 11.96 -16.29 -1.56
CA PHE A 188 12.45 -15.48 -0.44
C PHE A 188 11.48 -15.44 0.76
N ARG A 189 10.32 -16.12 0.67
CA ARG A 189 9.35 -16.19 1.77
C ARG A 189 9.90 -17.05 2.91
N ILE A 190 9.54 -16.66 4.14
CA ILE A 190 9.88 -17.44 5.34
C ILE A 190 8.65 -18.28 5.72
N GLU A 191 8.49 -19.44 5.08
CA GLU A 191 7.32 -20.32 5.25
C GLU A 191 7.03 -20.72 6.72
N ALA A 192 8.06 -20.74 7.57
CA ALA A 192 7.89 -20.94 9.00
C ALA A 192 6.96 -19.90 9.66
N LYS A 193 6.96 -18.64 9.19
CA LYS A 193 6.06 -17.59 9.70
C LYS A 193 4.62 -17.83 9.27
N ALA A 194 4.40 -18.19 8.01
CA ALA A 194 3.08 -18.58 7.51
C ALA A 194 2.51 -19.78 8.29
N LYS A 195 3.33 -20.82 8.49
CA LYS A 195 2.95 -21.98 9.30
C LYS A 195 2.61 -21.59 10.74
N ALA A 196 3.47 -20.82 11.41
CA ALA A 196 3.25 -20.41 12.80
C ALA A 196 1.95 -19.59 12.97
N PHE A 197 1.62 -18.74 12.00
CA PHE A 197 0.34 -18.03 11.98
C PHE A 197 -0.85 -18.98 11.80
N ARG A 198 -0.80 -19.93 10.85
CA ARG A 198 -1.87 -20.92 10.66
C ARG A 198 -2.11 -21.76 11.90
N ASP A 199 -1.03 -22.18 12.55
CA ASP A 199 -1.06 -23.00 13.76
C ASP A 199 -1.51 -22.22 15.01
N GLY A 200 -1.70 -20.90 14.89
CA GLY A 200 -2.16 -20.06 15.99
C GLY A 200 -1.10 -19.83 17.08
N VAL A 201 0.19 -19.90 16.73
CA VAL A 201 1.29 -19.64 17.66
C VAL A 201 1.13 -18.24 18.27
N LYS A 202 1.14 -18.15 19.60
CA LYS A 202 0.93 -16.91 20.33
C LYS A 202 1.94 -15.84 19.92
N GLY A 203 1.45 -14.63 19.65
CA GLY A 203 2.27 -13.48 19.23
C GLY A 203 2.56 -13.42 17.73
N THR A 204 2.11 -14.41 16.94
CA THR A 204 2.15 -14.32 15.48
C THR A 204 0.93 -13.58 14.95
N PHE A 205 1.12 -12.79 13.90
CA PHE A 205 0.07 -11.97 13.32
C PHE A 205 0.22 -11.77 11.81
N LEU A 206 -0.82 -11.22 11.19
CA LEU A 206 -0.83 -10.82 9.79
C LEU A 206 -0.46 -9.33 9.69
N PHE A 207 0.65 -9.01 9.06
CA PHE A 207 1.01 -7.65 8.68
C PHE A 207 0.46 -7.39 7.28
N PHE A 208 -0.50 -6.50 7.15
CA PHE A 208 -1.06 -6.10 5.87
C PHE A 208 -0.54 -4.72 5.48
N GLN A 209 0.33 -4.66 4.45
CA GLN A 209 0.68 -3.38 3.84
C GLN A 209 -0.50 -2.93 2.98
N HIS A 210 -1.32 -2.06 3.54
CA HIS A 210 -2.55 -1.57 2.94
C HIS A 210 -2.24 -0.44 1.96
N LEU A 211 -2.18 -0.75 0.67
CA LEU A 211 -2.01 0.28 -0.35
C LEU A 211 -3.33 1.01 -0.61
N ARG A 212 -3.30 2.34 -0.65
CA ARG A 212 -4.50 3.16 -0.84
C ARG A 212 -5.24 2.77 -2.11
N LYS A 213 -6.54 2.48 -1.97
CA LYS A 213 -7.46 2.10 -3.05
C LYS A 213 -7.08 0.83 -3.81
N ALA A 214 -6.21 0.01 -3.23
CA ALA A 214 -5.87 -1.32 -3.74
C ALA A 214 -6.66 -2.41 -3.00
N GLY A 215 -7.91 -2.11 -2.61
CA GLY A 215 -8.87 -3.07 -2.05
C GLY A 215 -8.62 -3.56 -0.63
N GLY A 216 -7.99 -2.78 0.24
CA GLY A 216 -7.81 -3.20 1.63
C GLY A 216 -9.12 -3.41 2.39
N THR A 217 -10.21 -2.71 2.07
CA THR A 217 -11.52 -3.01 2.69
C THR A 217 -11.97 -4.46 2.45
N ASN A 218 -11.76 -4.98 1.24
CA ASN A 218 -12.07 -6.38 0.91
C ASN A 218 -11.16 -7.33 1.69
N PHE A 219 -9.86 -7.03 1.77
CA PHE A 219 -8.92 -7.83 2.55
C PHE A 219 -9.24 -7.82 4.06
N CYS A 220 -9.62 -6.68 4.61
CA CYS A 220 -10.03 -6.57 6.00
C CYS A 220 -11.34 -7.35 6.26
N SER A 221 -12.30 -7.29 5.34
CA SER A 221 -13.53 -8.10 5.40
C SER A 221 -13.23 -9.60 5.36
N LEU A 222 -12.22 -10.00 4.56
CA LEU A 222 -11.74 -11.38 4.52
C LEU A 222 -11.12 -11.79 5.87
N ALA A 223 -10.27 -10.95 6.46
CA ALA A 223 -9.70 -11.20 7.77
C ALA A 223 -10.78 -11.25 8.87
N GLU A 224 -11.80 -10.38 8.79
CA GLU A 224 -12.92 -10.30 9.73
C GLU A 224 -13.71 -11.59 9.85
N LYS A 225 -13.92 -12.27 8.72
CA LYS A 225 -14.62 -13.55 8.64
C LYS A 225 -13.81 -14.73 9.19
N ASN A 226 -12.49 -14.61 9.26
CA ASN A 226 -11.60 -15.73 9.58
C ASN A 226 -10.85 -15.59 10.90
N LEU A 227 -10.80 -14.40 11.49
CA LEU A 227 -10.14 -14.14 12.77
C LEU A 227 -11.19 -13.93 13.89
N PRO A 228 -10.89 -14.29 15.15
CA PRO A 228 -11.79 -13.96 16.26
C PRO A 228 -11.99 -12.44 16.38
N LYS A 229 -13.23 -11.95 16.58
CA LYS A 229 -13.53 -10.50 16.66
C LYS A 229 -12.64 -9.74 17.66
N ARG A 230 -12.35 -10.35 18.82
CA ARG A 230 -11.47 -9.76 19.85
C ARG A 230 -10.01 -9.61 19.41
N ALA A 231 -9.58 -10.43 18.44
CA ALA A 231 -8.22 -10.47 17.93
C ALA A 231 -8.02 -9.51 16.75
N GLN A 232 -8.99 -8.64 16.49
CA GLN A 232 -8.95 -7.71 15.37
C GLN A 232 -9.01 -6.27 15.89
N PRO A 233 -8.21 -5.35 15.33
CA PRO A 233 -8.39 -3.93 15.59
C PRO A 233 -9.77 -3.45 15.14
N ARG A 234 -10.34 -2.47 15.84
CA ARG A 234 -11.70 -1.96 15.53
C ARG A 234 -11.79 -1.19 14.21
N TYR A 235 -10.70 -0.57 13.77
CA TYR A 235 -10.68 0.30 12.61
C TYR A 235 -10.09 -0.41 11.39
N TYR A 236 -10.93 -1.13 10.62
CA TYR A 236 -10.56 -1.77 9.34
C TYR A 236 -9.21 -2.54 9.39
N CYS A 237 -9.03 -3.41 10.40
CA CYS A 237 -7.79 -4.15 10.65
C CYS A 237 -6.51 -3.32 10.87
N MET A 238 -6.62 -2.00 11.01
CA MET A 238 -5.52 -1.09 11.33
C MET A 238 -5.47 -0.78 12.83
N PRO A 239 -4.27 -0.49 13.37
CA PRO A 239 -4.14 0.16 14.67
C PRO A 239 -5.09 1.35 14.78
N ASP A 240 -5.91 1.39 15.82
CA ASP A 240 -6.84 2.50 16.03
C ASP A 240 -6.14 3.69 16.69
N MET A 241 -6.89 4.79 16.85
CA MET A 241 -6.39 5.99 17.51
C MET A 241 -5.93 5.71 18.94
N ALA A 242 -6.60 4.81 19.68
CA ALA A 242 -6.19 4.44 21.03
C ALA A 242 -4.81 3.79 21.02
N TRP A 243 -4.48 3.00 19.99
CA TRP A 243 -3.13 2.47 19.87
C TRP A 243 -2.10 3.58 19.68
N SER A 244 -2.42 4.59 18.86
CA SER A 244 -1.52 5.71 18.58
C SER A 244 -1.42 6.78 19.67
N GLY A 245 -2.09 6.60 20.82
CA GLY A 245 -2.20 7.65 21.83
C GLY A 245 -2.99 8.86 21.32
N ASN A 246 -4.04 8.61 20.53
CA ASN A 246 -4.87 9.59 19.84
C ASN A 246 -4.13 10.49 18.83
N LYS A 247 -3.02 10.01 18.25
CA LYS A 247 -2.30 10.75 17.21
C LYS A 247 -2.79 10.38 15.82
N ASN A 248 -2.50 9.16 15.34
CA ASN A 248 -2.83 8.72 13.99
C ASN A 248 -3.03 7.19 13.90
N ALA A 249 -4.16 6.74 13.34
CA ALA A 249 -4.45 5.33 13.08
C ALA A 249 -3.76 4.83 11.80
N GLY A 250 -3.26 3.59 11.78
CA GLY A 250 -2.70 2.96 10.56
C GLY A 250 -1.26 3.33 10.18
N TYR A 251 -0.45 3.83 11.13
CA TYR A 251 0.95 4.21 10.96
C TYR A 251 1.85 3.23 11.74
N LEU A 252 2.38 2.21 11.07
CA LEU A 252 3.26 1.20 11.71
C LEU A 252 4.76 1.50 11.51
N HIS A 253 5.13 2.25 10.48
CA HIS A 253 6.52 2.67 10.25
C HIS A 253 7.02 3.62 11.35
N SER A 254 6.14 4.40 11.96
CA SER A 254 6.47 5.26 13.10
C SER A 254 6.83 4.50 14.39
N TRP A 255 6.59 3.19 14.49
CA TRP A 255 6.83 2.40 15.70
C TRP A 255 7.96 1.40 15.53
N SER A 256 8.70 1.15 16.62
CA SER A 256 9.71 0.09 16.65
C SER A 256 9.05 -1.30 16.59
N ASN A 257 9.83 -2.31 16.21
CA ASN A 257 9.31 -3.67 16.14
C ASN A 257 8.91 -4.23 17.50
N GLU A 258 9.60 -3.83 18.57
CA GLU A 258 9.27 -4.18 19.95
C GLU A 258 7.88 -3.63 20.31
N GLU A 259 7.60 -2.39 19.91
CA GLU A 259 6.31 -1.75 20.17
C GLU A 259 5.17 -2.41 19.40
N ILE A 260 5.39 -2.70 18.11
CA ILE A 260 4.43 -3.44 17.28
C ILE A 260 4.16 -4.81 17.93
N THR A 261 5.22 -5.57 18.25
CA THR A 261 5.10 -6.91 18.84
C THR A 261 4.38 -6.88 20.19
N ARG A 262 4.64 -5.86 21.03
CA ARG A 262 3.96 -5.66 22.30
C ARG A 262 2.45 -5.50 22.13
N ARG A 263 2.03 -4.70 21.15
CA ARG A 263 0.60 -4.44 20.85
C ARG A 263 -0.08 -5.62 20.18
N MET A 264 0.65 -6.37 19.36
CA MET A 264 0.14 -7.58 18.70
C MET A 264 -0.02 -8.79 19.62
N LYS A 265 0.23 -8.67 20.93
CA LYS A 265 -0.10 -9.74 21.89
C LYS A 265 -1.60 -10.04 21.97
N GLU A 266 -2.45 -9.04 21.69
CA GLU A 266 -3.91 -9.15 21.78
C GLU A 266 -4.59 -9.24 20.41
N HIS A 267 -3.84 -8.97 19.34
CA HIS A 267 -4.36 -8.87 17.98
C HIS A 267 -3.64 -9.81 17.02
N ARG A 268 -4.32 -10.23 15.96
CA ARG A 268 -3.80 -11.16 14.94
C ARG A 268 -3.68 -10.54 13.56
N ILE A 269 -4.01 -9.26 13.40
CA ILE A 269 -3.79 -8.51 12.17
C ILE A 269 -3.44 -7.05 12.49
N ALA A 270 -2.54 -6.47 11.70
CA ALA A 270 -2.22 -5.05 11.73
C ALA A 270 -2.02 -4.54 10.30
N GLY A 271 -2.79 -3.52 9.93
CA GLY A 271 -2.65 -2.79 8.68
C GLY A 271 -1.71 -1.58 8.80
N ASN A 272 -0.78 -1.43 7.86
CA ASN A 272 -0.02 -0.20 7.61
C ASN A 272 -0.57 0.47 6.34
N GLU A 273 -1.24 1.61 6.45
CA GLU A 273 -1.88 2.28 5.29
C GLU A 273 -1.14 3.53 4.84
N TRP A 274 -0.65 4.31 5.79
CA TRP A 274 -0.27 5.69 5.53
C TRP A 274 1.24 5.89 5.35
N GLU A 275 2.03 4.86 5.65
CA GLU A 275 3.48 4.91 5.65
C GLU A 275 4.07 3.87 4.69
N ASN A 276 5.31 4.14 4.29
CA ASN A 276 6.13 3.16 3.58
C ASN A 276 6.34 1.91 4.45
N PHE A 277 6.64 0.80 3.78
CA PHE A 277 7.09 -0.41 4.44
C PHE A 277 8.59 -0.32 4.70
N ASP A 278 9.07 -0.58 5.92
CA ASP A 278 10.51 -0.54 6.23
C ASP A 278 11.15 -1.91 6.00
N PRO A 279 11.82 -2.15 4.86
CA PRO A 279 12.38 -3.46 4.57
C PRO A 279 13.54 -3.85 5.48
N THR A 280 14.15 -2.89 6.18
CA THR A 280 15.34 -3.14 7.02
C THR A 280 14.98 -3.76 8.35
N ARG A 281 13.74 -3.55 8.82
CA ARG A 281 13.30 -4.05 10.13
C ARG A 281 11.96 -4.76 10.10
N HIS A 282 10.98 -4.38 9.27
CA HIS A 282 9.63 -4.96 9.39
C HIS A 282 9.66 -6.47 9.17
N PHE A 283 10.55 -6.98 8.32
CA PHE A 283 10.72 -8.42 8.12
C PHE A 283 11.23 -9.18 9.34
N ASP A 284 11.69 -8.53 10.42
CA ASP A 284 12.06 -9.21 11.68
C ASP A 284 10.84 -9.51 12.56
N LEU A 285 9.67 -8.91 12.26
CA LEU A 285 8.43 -9.16 12.99
C LEU A 285 8.00 -10.64 12.85
N PRO A 286 7.37 -11.23 13.88
CA PRO A 286 6.79 -12.57 13.82
C PRO A 286 5.47 -12.56 13.02
N ALA A 287 5.51 -12.03 11.79
CA ALA A 287 4.34 -11.75 10.99
C ALA A 287 4.34 -12.48 9.64
N VAL A 288 3.15 -12.80 9.17
CA VAL A 288 2.90 -13.11 7.76
C VAL A 288 2.63 -11.80 7.04
N PHE A 289 3.34 -11.55 5.96
CA PHE A 289 3.23 -10.30 5.19
C PHE A 289 2.31 -10.47 4.00
N ALA A 290 1.32 -9.61 3.90
CA ALA A 290 0.37 -9.56 2.80
C ALA A 290 0.24 -8.14 2.25
N THR A 291 -0.01 -8.03 0.95
CA THR A 291 -0.39 -6.77 0.30
C THR A 291 -1.27 -7.06 -0.91
N SER A 292 -1.86 -6.02 -1.47
CA SER A 292 -2.70 -6.09 -2.66
C SER A 292 -2.40 -4.92 -3.59
N PHE A 293 -2.28 -5.22 -4.87
CA PHE A 293 -2.06 -4.28 -5.96
C PHE A 293 -3.33 -4.10 -6.76
N ARG A 294 -3.48 -2.92 -7.34
CA ARG A 294 -4.49 -2.59 -8.33
C ARG A 294 -3.81 -1.87 -9.48
N HIS A 295 -4.34 -1.96 -10.68
CA HIS A 295 -3.87 -1.16 -11.81
C HIS A 295 -3.65 0.32 -11.39
N PRO A 296 -2.43 0.88 -11.54
CA PRO A 296 -2.05 2.16 -10.94
C PRO A 296 -2.98 3.32 -11.31
N LEU A 297 -3.38 3.40 -12.59
CA LEU A 297 -4.28 4.45 -13.08
C LEU A 297 -5.69 4.31 -12.48
N ASP A 298 -6.24 3.10 -12.47
CA ASP A 298 -7.55 2.79 -11.86
C ASP A 298 -7.57 3.13 -10.37
N ARG A 299 -6.46 2.84 -9.68
CA ARG A 299 -6.25 3.20 -8.27
C ARG A 299 -6.25 4.72 -8.09
N ALA A 300 -5.55 5.46 -8.95
CA ALA A 300 -5.51 6.93 -8.90
C ALA A 300 -6.91 7.54 -9.13
N LEU A 301 -7.63 7.08 -10.15
CA LEU A 301 -9.02 7.49 -10.42
C LEU A 301 -9.95 7.12 -9.27
N SER A 302 -9.76 5.93 -8.68
CA SER A 302 -10.52 5.52 -7.51
C SER A 302 -10.25 6.41 -6.29
N GLN A 303 -9.03 6.95 -6.13
CA GLN A 303 -8.70 7.91 -5.09
C GLN A 303 -9.38 9.25 -5.37
N PHE A 304 -9.30 9.77 -6.60
CA PHE A 304 -9.97 11.01 -7.00
C PHE A 304 -11.47 10.94 -6.72
N ARG A 305 -12.12 9.85 -7.17
CA ARG A 305 -13.54 9.63 -6.93
C ARG A 305 -13.87 9.65 -5.44
N PHE A 306 -13.12 8.89 -4.65
CA PHE A 306 -13.35 8.76 -3.21
C PHE A 306 -13.24 10.10 -2.47
N GLU A 307 -12.30 10.94 -2.85
CA GLU A 307 -12.12 12.25 -2.22
C GLU A 307 -13.10 13.29 -2.76
N CYS A 308 -13.20 13.40 -4.09
CA CYS A 308 -13.77 14.55 -4.79
C CYS A 308 -15.16 14.30 -5.35
N VAL A 309 -15.47 13.09 -5.81
CA VAL A 309 -16.82 12.80 -6.36
C VAL A 309 -17.79 12.41 -5.24
N GLU A 310 -17.35 11.63 -4.25
CA GLU A 310 -18.17 11.24 -3.09
C GLU A 310 -18.27 12.33 -2.00
N ASP A 311 -17.90 13.56 -2.35
CA ASP A 311 -17.96 14.78 -1.54
C ASP A 311 -17.40 14.65 -0.11
N ARG A 312 -16.27 13.96 0.04
CA ARG A 312 -15.56 13.80 1.32
C ARG A 312 -14.67 15.00 1.66
N GLY A 313 -15.12 16.21 1.33
CA GLY A 313 -14.43 17.46 1.63
C GLY A 313 -13.37 17.90 0.61
N CYS A 314 -13.24 17.23 -0.54
CA CYS A 314 -12.38 17.73 -1.61
C CYS A 314 -13.08 18.85 -2.41
N HIS A 315 -12.43 20.01 -2.46
CA HIS A 315 -12.89 21.20 -3.17
C HIS A 315 -12.55 21.20 -4.68
N GLU A 316 -11.64 20.34 -5.12
CA GLU A 316 -11.21 20.25 -6.52
C GLU A 316 -11.97 19.14 -7.24
N LYS A 317 -12.98 19.51 -8.04
CA LYS A 317 -13.80 18.54 -8.79
C LYS A 317 -13.28 18.27 -10.20
N ASP A 318 -12.24 18.97 -10.62
CA ASP A 318 -11.56 18.76 -11.90
C ASP A 318 -10.34 17.83 -11.72
N ILE A 319 -10.36 16.67 -12.37
CA ILE A 319 -9.28 15.68 -12.30
C ILE A 319 -7.94 16.24 -12.76
N HIS A 320 -7.93 17.13 -13.75
CA HIS A 320 -6.71 17.72 -14.31
C HIS A 320 -5.99 18.53 -13.23
N ARG A 321 -6.73 19.46 -12.60
CA ARG A 321 -6.23 20.31 -11.52
C ARG A 321 -5.92 19.52 -10.26
N TRP A 322 -6.72 18.50 -9.95
CA TRP A 322 -6.49 17.63 -8.81
C TRP A 322 -5.17 16.88 -8.99
N TRP A 323 -4.93 16.24 -10.14
CA TRP A 323 -3.74 15.44 -10.37
C TRP A 323 -2.44 16.23 -10.24
N GLU A 324 -2.42 17.50 -10.70
CA GLU A 324 -1.26 18.37 -10.52
C GLU A 324 -0.86 18.55 -9.06
N LYS A 325 -1.85 18.58 -8.16
CA LYS A 325 -1.64 18.77 -6.71
C LYS A 325 -1.26 17.46 -6.01
N ARG A 326 -1.46 16.30 -6.64
CA ARG A 326 -1.31 14.97 -6.03
C ARG A 326 0.02 14.28 -6.32
N SER A 327 1.11 15.01 -6.10
CA SER A 327 2.46 14.42 -6.12
C SER A 327 2.66 13.26 -5.16
N ASP A 328 1.85 13.15 -4.10
CA ASP A 328 1.87 12.06 -3.12
C ASP A 328 1.36 10.73 -3.68
N LEU A 329 0.60 10.75 -4.77
CA LEU A 329 0.00 9.56 -5.39
C LEU A 329 0.82 8.99 -6.56
N LYS A 330 1.85 9.70 -7.01
CA LYS A 330 2.70 9.32 -8.15
C LYS A 330 3.71 8.28 -7.69
N ASN A 331 3.79 7.16 -8.41
CA ASN A 331 4.63 6.01 -8.11
C ASN A 331 4.58 5.59 -6.62
N ILE A 332 3.36 5.59 -6.05
CA ILE A 332 3.15 5.35 -4.62
C ILE A 332 3.49 3.92 -4.22
N TYR A 333 3.25 2.92 -5.08
CA TYR A 333 3.62 1.53 -4.77
C TYR A 333 5.14 1.38 -4.69
N THR A 334 5.84 1.88 -5.71
CA THR A 334 7.30 1.87 -5.77
C THR A 334 7.87 2.57 -4.55
N LYS A 335 7.35 3.76 -4.22
CA LYS A 335 7.76 4.50 -3.02
C LYS A 335 7.50 3.72 -1.73
N THR A 336 6.34 3.08 -1.59
CA THR A 336 5.98 2.33 -0.38
C THR A 336 6.93 1.17 -0.13
N PHE A 337 7.35 0.43 -1.16
CA PHE A 337 8.20 -0.76 -1.00
C PHE A 337 9.70 -0.48 -1.13
N ALA A 338 10.10 0.65 -1.73
CA ALA A 338 11.49 1.11 -1.79
C ALA A 338 11.90 1.92 -0.55
N ASP A 339 10.93 2.46 0.19
CA ASP A 339 11.10 3.30 1.37
C ASP A 339 12.18 4.38 1.23
N PRO A 340 12.07 5.28 0.24
CA PRO A 340 13.08 6.28 0.02
C PRO A 340 13.04 7.34 1.12
N ALA A 341 14.19 7.98 1.36
CA ALA A 341 14.31 9.09 2.31
C ALA A 341 13.28 10.21 2.04
N VAL A 342 12.88 10.90 3.11
CA VAL A 342 11.91 12.01 3.05
C VAL A 342 12.40 13.06 2.05
N GLY A 343 11.51 13.47 1.12
CA GLY A 343 11.84 14.46 0.09
C GLY A 343 12.25 13.87 -1.27
N ALA A 344 12.34 12.55 -1.40
CA ALA A 344 12.67 11.82 -2.64
C ALA A 344 11.73 12.03 -3.85
N LYS A 345 10.77 12.96 -3.78
CA LYS A 345 9.76 13.21 -4.83
C LYS A 345 10.36 13.54 -6.20
N ARG A 346 11.57 14.12 -6.23
CA ARG A 346 12.24 14.55 -7.48
C ARG A 346 12.86 13.39 -8.26
N TYR A 347 13.17 12.27 -7.61
CA TYR A 347 13.91 11.15 -8.22
C TYR A 347 13.06 10.24 -9.13
N PHE A 348 11.78 10.54 -9.31
CA PHE A 348 10.84 9.70 -10.05
C PHE A 348 10.57 10.19 -11.48
N ARG A 349 11.29 11.22 -11.96
CA ARG A 349 11.11 11.80 -13.29
C ARG A 349 12.46 12.18 -13.93
N GLY A 350 12.51 12.25 -15.26
CA GLY A 350 13.65 12.75 -16.03
C GLY A 350 14.82 11.77 -16.15
N SER A 351 15.43 11.68 -17.33
CA SER A 351 16.58 10.80 -17.63
C SER A 351 17.72 10.88 -16.63
N GLU A 352 17.94 12.04 -16.02
CA GLU A 352 18.99 12.27 -15.02
C GLU A 352 18.81 11.46 -13.73
N ASN A 353 17.58 10.99 -13.46
CA ASN A 353 17.26 10.17 -12.28
C ASN A 353 17.12 8.67 -12.60
N SER A 354 17.55 8.22 -13.78
CA SER A 354 17.42 6.82 -14.22
C SER A 354 18.06 5.82 -13.26
N GLN A 355 19.23 6.12 -12.70
CA GLN A 355 19.92 5.26 -11.73
C GLN A 355 19.14 5.16 -10.42
N GLN A 356 18.56 6.26 -9.93
CA GLN A 356 17.76 6.28 -8.71
C GLN A 356 16.45 5.50 -8.89
N ARG A 357 15.79 5.63 -10.05
CA ARG A 357 14.60 4.83 -10.38
C ARG A 357 14.93 3.33 -10.42
N ARG A 358 16.03 2.94 -11.06
CA ARG A 358 16.55 1.56 -11.02
C ARG A 358 16.75 1.09 -9.58
N MET A 359 17.43 1.87 -8.75
CA MET A 359 17.66 1.52 -7.36
C MET A 359 16.35 1.32 -6.58
N PHE A 360 15.39 2.24 -6.71
CA PHE A 360 14.08 2.10 -6.04
C PHE A 360 13.31 0.87 -6.53
N MET A 361 13.32 0.60 -7.84
CA MET A 361 12.70 -0.61 -8.37
C MET A 361 13.35 -1.87 -7.82
N SER A 362 14.68 -1.92 -7.77
CA SER A 362 15.43 -3.06 -7.19
C SER A 362 15.00 -3.33 -5.74
N THR A 363 14.98 -2.28 -4.91
CA THR A 363 14.55 -2.39 -3.50
C THR A 363 13.08 -2.81 -3.41
N ALA A 364 12.18 -2.20 -4.19
CA ALA A 364 10.77 -2.53 -4.16
C ALA A 364 10.49 -3.99 -4.53
N ILE A 365 11.15 -4.52 -5.57
CA ILE A 365 11.02 -5.93 -5.97
C ILE A 365 11.60 -6.85 -4.90
N GLY A 366 12.76 -6.52 -4.34
CA GLY A 366 13.40 -7.29 -3.27
C GLY A 366 12.58 -7.30 -1.97
N THR A 367 11.85 -6.23 -1.68
CA THR A 367 10.87 -6.17 -0.59
C THR A 367 9.67 -7.06 -0.93
N LEU A 368 9.08 -6.90 -2.11
CA LEU A 368 7.87 -7.60 -2.51
C LEU A 368 8.07 -9.13 -2.60
N SER A 369 9.23 -9.59 -3.05
CA SER A 369 9.53 -11.03 -3.18
C SER A 369 9.45 -11.78 -1.84
N LYS A 370 9.68 -11.08 -0.71
CA LYS A 370 9.58 -11.60 0.66
C LYS A 370 8.15 -11.61 1.20
N PHE A 371 7.19 -10.94 0.55
CA PHE A 371 5.78 -10.99 0.97
C PHE A 371 5.21 -12.38 0.72
N HIS A 372 4.49 -12.90 1.71
CA HIS A 372 3.91 -14.24 1.63
C HIS A 372 2.71 -14.25 0.67
N ILE A 373 1.91 -13.18 0.72
CA ILE A 373 0.77 -12.95 -0.17
C ILE A 373 0.97 -11.61 -0.90
N VAL A 374 0.84 -11.67 -2.22
CA VAL A 374 0.77 -10.52 -3.11
C VAL A 374 -0.47 -10.71 -3.98
N LEU A 375 -1.54 -9.98 -3.70
CA LEU A 375 -2.79 -10.10 -4.43
C LEU A 375 -2.87 -9.09 -5.57
N SER A 376 -3.55 -9.44 -6.65
CA SER A 376 -4.04 -8.48 -7.66
C SER A 376 -5.54 -8.30 -7.48
N MET A 377 -5.97 -7.04 -7.43
CA MET A 377 -7.37 -6.68 -7.29
C MET A 377 -8.21 -7.19 -8.45
N GLU A 378 -7.65 -7.15 -9.66
CA GLU A 378 -8.30 -7.61 -10.89
C GLU A 378 -8.51 -9.12 -10.89
N TRP A 379 -7.70 -9.88 -10.15
CA TRP A 379 -7.69 -11.35 -10.15
C TRP A 379 -8.06 -11.96 -8.79
N LEU A 380 -8.68 -11.19 -7.89
CA LEU A 380 -9.00 -11.64 -6.52
C LEU A 380 -9.84 -12.92 -6.48
N ALA A 381 -10.73 -13.12 -7.45
CA ALA A 381 -11.58 -14.31 -7.50
C ALA A 381 -10.76 -15.62 -7.49
N TYR A 382 -9.52 -15.57 -8.00
CA TYR A 382 -8.60 -16.69 -8.10
C TYR A 382 -7.66 -16.81 -6.89
N ALA A 383 -7.66 -15.86 -5.95
CA ALA A 383 -6.69 -15.83 -4.85
C ALA A 383 -6.97 -16.85 -3.72
N ALA A 384 -8.10 -17.57 -3.76
CA ALA A 384 -8.53 -18.48 -2.70
C ALA A 384 -7.50 -19.55 -2.31
N PRO A 385 -6.83 -20.26 -3.26
CA PRO A 385 -5.81 -21.25 -2.92
C PRO A 385 -4.65 -20.65 -2.11
N GLN A 386 -4.11 -19.51 -2.56
CA GLN A 386 -2.99 -18.83 -1.89
C GLN A 386 -3.38 -18.37 -0.48
N VAL A 387 -4.57 -17.79 -0.32
CA VAL A 387 -5.10 -17.36 0.99
C VAL A 387 -5.29 -18.55 1.94
N LYS A 388 -5.88 -19.65 1.46
CA LYS A 388 -6.07 -20.87 2.26
C LYS A 388 -4.74 -21.49 2.66
N GLY A 389 -3.85 -21.70 1.69
CA GLY A 389 -2.54 -22.33 1.92
C GLY A 389 -1.64 -21.51 2.83
N THR A 390 -1.64 -20.18 2.68
CA THR A 390 -0.74 -19.30 3.44
C THR A 390 -1.32 -18.92 4.80
N LEU A 391 -2.59 -18.49 4.87
CA LEU A 391 -3.22 -17.94 6.07
C LEU A 391 -4.09 -18.93 6.84
N GLY A 392 -4.46 -20.07 6.23
CA GLY A 392 -5.38 -21.03 6.84
C GLY A 392 -6.83 -20.52 6.94
N PHE A 393 -7.17 -19.46 6.21
CA PHE A 393 -8.51 -18.88 6.19
C PHE A 393 -9.46 -19.83 5.47
N LYS A 394 -10.60 -20.14 6.11
CA LYS A 394 -11.59 -21.09 5.60
C LYS A 394 -12.66 -20.39 4.76
N ASP A 395 -13.14 -19.25 5.23
CA ASP A 395 -14.13 -18.44 4.52
C ASP A 395 -13.44 -17.44 3.59
N VAL A 396 -13.32 -17.82 2.33
CA VAL A 396 -12.74 -16.98 1.26
C VAL A 396 -13.81 -16.29 0.40
N SER A 397 -15.08 -16.32 0.81
CA SER A 397 -16.19 -15.71 0.05
C SER A 397 -15.97 -14.22 -0.22
N ALA A 398 -15.27 -13.50 0.67
CA ALA A 398 -14.97 -12.09 0.49
C ALA A 398 -14.10 -11.80 -0.76
N LEU A 399 -13.40 -12.80 -1.30
CA LEU A 399 -12.61 -12.67 -2.54
C LEU A 399 -13.50 -12.61 -3.79
N THR A 400 -14.69 -13.20 -3.74
CA THR A 400 -15.66 -13.23 -4.85
C THR A 400 -16.88 -12.34 -4.61
N THR A 401 -17.03 -11.82 -3.39
CA THR A 401 -18.09 -10.87 -3.03
C THR A 401 -17.68 -9.44 -3.38
N ARG A 402 -18.53 -8.73 -4.13
CA ARG A 402 -18.49 -7.30 -4.50
C ARG A 402 -17.10 -6.63 -4.43
N VAL A 403 -16.45 -6.48 -5.60
CA VAL A 403 -15.20 -5.71 -5.76
C VAL A 403 -15.48 -4.37 -6.45
N ARG A 404 -16.58 -3.68 -6.09
CA ARG A 404 -16.82 -2.31 -6.57
C ARG A 404 -16.08 -1.32 -5.67
N PRO A 405 -15.10 -0.56 -6.18
CA PRO A 405 -14.50 0.51 -5.42
C PRO A 405 -15.52 1.65 -5.30
N HIS A 406 -16.06 1.82 -4.09
CA HIS A 406 -16.75 3.04 -3.63
C HIS A 406 -17.81 3.57 -4.60
N ILE A 407 -18.99 2.96 -4.59
CA ILE A 407 -20.24 3.67 -4.78
C ILE A 407 -20.74 3.93 -3.36
N GLY A 408 -20.64 5.13 -2.82
CA GLY A 408 -21.51 5.48 -1.70
C GLY A 408 -22.96 5.13 -2.05
N GLN A 409 -23.57 4.21 -1.31
CA GLN A 409 -24.98 4.27 -0.92
C GLN A 409 -26.10 4.13 -1.98
N ALA A 410 -25.82 3.96 -3.27
CA ALA A 410 -26.80 3.51 -4.26
C ALA A 410 -26.51 2.05 -4.66
N LYS A 411 -27.42 1.13 -4.30
CA LYS A 411 -27.57 -0.10 -5.09
C LYS A 411 -27.85 0.36 -6.53
N ARG A 412 -26.97 0.02 -7.48
CA ARG A 412 -27.42 -0.01 -8.87
C ARG A 412 -28.16 -1.33 -9.01
N GLU A 413 -29.40 -1.30 -9.45
CA GLU A 413 -30.16 -2.51 -9.81
C GLU A 413 -29.66 -3.05 -11.17
N ASP A 414 -28.34 -3.24 -11.29
CA ASP A 414 -27.67 -3.71 -12.51
C ASP A 414 -27.28 -5.20 -12.42
N GLY A 415 -27.71 -5.90 -11.36
CA GLY A 415 -27.51 -7.34 -11.18
C GLY A 415 -26.08 -7.76 -10.85
N GLN A 416 -25.16 -6.84 -10.55
CA GLN A 416 -23.74 -7.14 -10.29
C GLN A 416 -23.38 -7.25 -8.78
N ASP A 417 -24.27 -7.82 -7.97
CA ASP A 417 -24.04 -7.98 -6.53
C ASP A 417 -22.91 -8.99 -6.20
N THR A 418 -22.61 -9.89 -7.13
CA THR A 418 -21.54 -10.90 -7.03
C THR A 418 -20.55 -10.77 -8.19
N ASN A 419 -19.27 -11.09 -7.96
CA ASN A 419 -18.25 -11.09 -9.02
C ASN A 419 -18.36 -12.33 -9.92
N ALA A 420 -19.51 -12.48 -10.60
CA ALA A 420 -19.83 -13.68 -11.38
C ALA A 420 -18.91 -13.86 -12.61
N LEU A 421 -18.34 -12.76 -13.12
CA LEU A 421 -17.42 -12.75 -14.26
C LEU A 421 -15.99 -12.33 -13.87
N GLY A 422 -15.58 -12.53 -12.61
CA GLY A 422 -14.17 -12.37 -12.20
C GLY A 422 -13.54 -11.03 -12.61
N SER A 423 -12.54 -11.08 -13.49
CA SER A 423 -11.81 -9.89 -13.94
C SER A 423 -12.66 -9.01 -14.85
N ALA A 424 -13.46 -9.60 -15.75
CA ALA A 424 -14.37 -8.86 -16.63
C ALA A 424 -15.42 -8.04 -15.84
N SER A 425 -15.93 -8.60 -14.74
CA SER A 425 -16.85 -7.90 -13.84
C SER A 425 -16.17 -6.74 -13.10
N ILE A 426 -14.90 -6.90 -12.71
CA ILE A 426 -14.12 -5.83 -12.06
C ILE A 426 -13.80 -4.70 -13.03
N LYS A 427 -13.46 -5.02 -14.28
CA LYS A 427 -13.25 -4.01 -15.34
C LYS A 427 -14.53 -3.20 -15.59
N LYS A 428 -15.68 -3.88 -15.74
CA LYS A 428 -16.99 -3.22 -15.88
C LYS A 428 -17.36 -2.35 -14.68
N ALA A 429 -16.91 -2.72 -13.48
CA ALA A 429 -17.14 -1.95 -12.26
C ALA A 429 -16.13 -0.82 -12.03
N SER A 430 -15.01 -0.83 -12.74
CA SER A 430 -13.97 0.19 -12.69
C SER A 430 -14.32 1.34 -13.64
N TRP A 431 -13.62 2.47 -13.48
CA TRP A 431 -13.74 3.56 -14.44
C TRP A 431 -12.97 3.17 -15.69
N VAL A 432 -13.55 3.37 -16.86
CA VAL A 432 -12.82 3.31 -18.12
C VAL A 432 -12.09 4.65 -18.24
N PRO A 433 -10.76 4.70 -18.05
CA PRO A 433 -10.05 5.98 -17.96
C PRO A 433 -10.32 6.90 -19.15
N GLU A 434 -10.43 6.34 -20.35
CA GLU A 434 -10.69 7.05 -21.62
C GLU A 434 -12.09 7.70 -21.68
N GLU A 435 -13.04 7.25 -20.86
CA GLU A 435 -14.36 7.91 -20.74
C GLU A 435 -14.31 9.16 -19.85
N TYR A 436 -13.27 9.30 -19.01
CA TYR A 436 -13.16 10.33 -17.97
C TYR A 436 -11.96 11.26 -18.14
N LEU A 437 -10.95 10.83 -18.88
CA LEU A 437 -9.72 11.56 -19.15
C LEU A 437 -9.65 11.86 -20.64
N ASP A 438 -9.30 13.09 -20.98
CA ASP A 438 -8.82 13.35 -22.34
C ASP A 438 -7.47 12.64 -22.58
N GLU A 439 -7.11 12.46 -23.85
CA GLU A 439 -5.88 11.76 -24.26
C GLU A 439 -4.62 12.34 -23.58
N LYS A 440 -4.58 13.67 -23.41
CA LYS A 440 -3.45 14.37 -22.81
C LYS A 440 -3.35 14.05 -21.32
N GLN A 441 -4.46 14.07 -20.59
CA GLN A 441 -4.49 13.77 -19.17
C GLN A 441 -4.27 12.29 -18.90
N TYR A 442 -4.81 11.40 -19.74
CA TYR A 442 -4.54 9.97 -19.69
C TYR A 442 -3.04 9.72 -19.80
N THR A 443 -2.41 10.23 -20.87
CA THR A 443 -0.96 10.09 -21.11
C THR A 443 -0.16 10.60 -19.92
N LYS A 444 -0.47 11.80 -19.45
CA LYS A 444 0.21 12.41 -18.30
C LYS A 444 0.10 11.60 -17.02
N MET A 445 -1.08 11.08 -16.70
CA MET A 445 -1.29 10.27 -15.49
C MET A 445 -0.57 8.93 -15.59
N SER A 446 -0.61 8.28 -16.75
CA SER A 446 0.08 7.02 -17.00
C SER A 446 1.60 7.18 -16.88
N GLU A 447 2.17 8.22 -17.50
CA GLU A 447 3.60 8.52 -17.40
C GLU A 447 4.03 8.83 -15.95
N ASP A 448 3.21 9.57 -15.20
CA ASP A 448 3.44 9.84 -13.79
C ASP A 448 3.41 8.58 -12.89
N LEU A 449 2.88 7.47 -13.40
CA LEU A 449 2.69 6.20 -12.73
C LEU A 449 3.54 5.06 -13.33
N ALA A 450 4.43 5.34 -14.28
CA ALA A 450 5.12 4.31 -15.06
C ALA A 450 5.94 3.32 -14.21
N LEU A 451 6.50 3.72 -13.06
CA LEU A 451 7.18 2.76 -12.18
C LEU A 451 6.21 1.86 -11.43
N ASP A 452 5.07 2.39 -11.01
CA ASP A 452 4.02 1.56 -10.42
C ASP A 452 3.44 0.57 -11.44
N GLU A 453 3.43 0.90 -12.74
CA GLU A 453 3.06 -0.03 -13.81
C GLU A 453 4.04 -1.22 -13.87
N VAL A 454 5.35 -0.94 -13.90
CA VAL A 454 6.40 -1.98 -13.87
C VAL A 454 6.26 -2.85 -12.62
N LEU A 455 6.15 -2.25 -11.43
CA LEU A 455 6.05 -2.99 -10.18
C LEU A 455 4.74 -3.79 -10.08
N THR A 456 3.65 -3.29 -10.66
CA THR A 456 2.36 -3.99 -10.71
C THR A 456 2.44 -5.22 -11.60
N ASP A 457 3.10 -5.14 -12.77
CA ASP A 457 3.30 -6.30 -13.64
C ASP A 457 4.22 -7.35 -12.99
N VAL A 458 5.26 -6.93 -12.26
CA VAL A 458 6.06 -7.82 -11.40
C VAL A 458 5.18 -8.51 -10.35
N ALA A 459 4.38 -7.74 -9.61
CA ALA A 459 3.51 -8.26 -8.54
C ALA A 459 2.48 -9.28 -9.09
N ARG A 460 1.91 -8.97 -10.25
CA ARG A 460 0.98 -9.84 -10.99
C ARG A 460 1.66 -11.12 -11.44
N ARG A 461 2.87 -11.06 -11.97
CA ARG A 461 3.64 -12.26 -12.33
C ARG A 461 3.92 -13.14 -11.12
N MET A 462 4.30 -12.54 -9.98
CA MET A 462 4.47 -13.27 -8.72
C MET A 462 3.16 -13.95 -8.25
N PHE A 463 2.03 -13.25 -8.38
CA PHE A 463 0.73 -13.81 -8.06
C PHE A 463 0.40 -15.03 -8.93
N LEU A 464 0.59 -14.93 -10.25
CA LEU A 464 0.28 -16.02 -11.18
C LEU A 464 1.16 -17.24 -10.94
N GLU A 465 2.48 -17.06 -10.81
CA GLU A 465 3.38 -18.17 -10.52
C GLU A 465 3.01 -18.88 -9.21
N ARG A 466 2.68 -18.13 -8.14
CA ARG A 466 2.22 -18.71 -6.87
C ARG A 466 0.83 -19.33 -6.96
N LEU A 467 0.04 -18.95 -7.95
CA LEU A 467 -1.28 -19.51 -8.19
C LEU A 467 -1.19 -20.87 -8.91
N VAL A 468 -0.35 -20.98 -9.94
CA VAL A 468 -0.32 -22.16 -10.83
C VAL A 468 0.79 -23.16 -10.53
N CYS A 469 1.87 -22.75 -9.85
CA CYS A 469 2.98 -23.64 -9.56
C CYS A 469 2.81 -24.33 -8.19
N THR A 470 2.70 -25.66 -8.22
CA THR A 470 2.41 -26.51 -7.06
C THR A 470 3.48 -26.48 -5.98
N ASP A 471 4.75 -26.34 -6.36
CA ASP A 471 5.89 -26.27 -5.45
C ASP A 471 5.92 -24.98 -4.61
N LEU A 472 5.14 -23.95 -4.96
CA LEU A 472 4.96 -22.73 -4.16
C LEU A 472 3.65 -22.71 -3.34
N GLY A 473 2.93 -23.83 -3.31
CA GLY A 473 1.62 -23.95 -2.67
C GLY A 473 0.43 -23.58 -3.57
N GLY A 474 0.65 -23.44 -4.88
CA GLY A 474 -0.39 -23.25 -5.89
C GLY A 474 -0.90 -24.56 -6.49
N GLY A 475 -1.61 -24.44 -7.62
CA GLY A 475 -2.15 -25.54 -8.42
C GLY A 475 -3.41 -26.19 -7.85
N VAL A 476 -4.04 -27.04 -8.68
CA VAL A 476 -5.10 -27.95 -8.21
C VAL A 476 -4.46 -28.99 -7.27
N PRO A 477 -4.94 -29.16 -6.02
CA PRO A 477 -4.49 -30.24 -5.18
C PRO A 477 -4.70 -31.55 -5.94
N THR A 478 -3.61 -32.27 -6.23
CA THR A 478 -3.71 -33.64 -6.71
C THR A 478 -4.22 -34.46 -5.54
N GLY A 479 -5.54 -34.71 -5.53
CA GLY A 479 -6.24 -35.48 -4.51
C GLY A 479 -5.79 -36.93 -4.48
#